data_AF-A0A2S5JK41-F1
#
_entry.id   AF-A0A2S5JK41-F1
#
_cell.length_a   1.000
_cell.length_b   1.000
_cell.length_c   1.000
_cell.angle_alpha   90.00
_cell.angle_beta   90.00
_cell.angle_gamma   90.00
#
_symmetry.space_group_name_H-M   'P 1'
#
loop_
_entity.id
_entity.type
_entity.pdbx_description
1 polymer ?
#
loop_
_entity_poly.entity_id
_entity_poly.type
_entity_poly.pdbx_seq_one_letter_code
_entity_poly.pdbx_strand_id
1 'polypeptide(L)' 'MRCARYFKPWSLTWIASVMPLAAGLFLAFEPVHHLDDWARAISAAFGDASPYVLINAGLAGIGLRGAIGE' A
#
# COMPACT_ATOMS: atom_id res chain seq x y z
N MET A 1 2.92 -21.71 -9.14
CA MET A 1 2.47 -20.44 -8.53
C MET A 1 1.27 -19.92 -9.31
N ARG A 2 0.08 -19.80 -8.73
CA ARG A 2 -1.08 -19.18 -9.42
C ARG A 2 -1.11 -17.69 -9.07
N CYS A 3 -0.49 -16.82 -9.86
CA CYS A 3 -0.44 -15.37 -9.63
C CYS A 3 -1.84 -14.74 -9.48
N ALA A 4 -2.86 -15.34 -10.11
CA ALA A 4 -4.26 -14.93 -10.01
C ALA A 4 -4.86 -14.98 -8.58
N ARG A 5 -4.21 -15.68 -7.62
CA ARG A 5 -4.68 -15.71 -6.22
C ARG A 5 -4.41 -14.39 -5.50
N TYR A 6 -3.29 -13.74 -5.79
CA TYR A 6 -2.82 -12.54 -5.09
C TYR A 6 -3.09 -11.25 -5.85
N PHE A 7 -3.49 -11.34 -7.13
CA PHE A 7 -3.76 -10.20 -7.99
C PHE A 7 -5.24 -10.15 -8.36
N LYS A 8 -6.02 -9.30 -7.67
CA LYS A 8 -7.46 -9.13 -7.90
C LYS A 8 -7.81 -7.63 -7.94
N PRO A 9 -7.52 -6.92 -9.05
CA PRO A 9 -7.63 -5.47 -9.15
C PRO A 9 -9.06 -4.93 -8.98
N TRP A 10 -10.07 -5.78 -9.17
CA TRP A 10 -11.48 -5.43 -8.99
C TRP A 10 -12.02 -5.72 -7.58
N SER A 11 -11.19 -6.27 -6.69
CA SER A 11 -11.59 -6.59 -5.31
C SER A 11 -11.32 -5.39 -4.41
N LEU A 12 -12.35 -4.92 -3.70
CA LEU A 12 -12.23 -3.76 -2.81
C LEU A 12 -11.25 -4.03 -1.65
N THR A 13 -11.23 -5.26 -1.12
CA THR A 13 -10.26 -5.67 -0.08
C THR A 13 -8.82 -5.73 -0.60
N TRP A 14 -8.64 -6.08 -1.89
CA TRP A 14 -7.34 -6.03 -2.54
C TRP A 14 -6.88 -4.58 -2.72
N ILE A 15 -7.74 -3.70 -3.25
CA ILE A 15 -7.44 -2.27 -3.41
C ILE A 15 -7.12 -1.64 -2.05
N ALA A 16 -7.91 -1.92 -1.02
CA ALA A 16 -7.69 -1.42 0.33
C ALA A 16 -6.34 -1.85 0.92
N SER A 17 -5.79 -2.99 0.49
CA SER A 17 -4.46 -3.45 0.89
C SER A 17 -3.35 -2.83 0.03
N VAL A 18 -3.61 -2.61 -1.26
CA VAL A 18 -2.64 -2.03 -2.21
C VAL A 18 -2.45 -0.53 -1.97
N MET A 19 -3.49 0.20 -1.56
CA MET A 19 -3.40 1.64 -1.30
C MET A 19 -2.35 2.03 -0.25
N PRO A 20 -2.32 1.47 0.97
CA PRO A 20 -1.26 1.78 1.92
C PRO A 20 0.12 1.31 1.43
N LEU A 21 0.20 0.18 0.71
CA LEU A 21 1.47 -0.25 0.12
C LEU A 21 2.01 0.79 -0.89
N ALA A 22 1.16 1.24 -1.80
CA ALA A 22 1.52 2.23 -2.82
C ALA A 22 1.88 3.59 -2.19
N ALA A 23 1.10 4.04 -1.21
CA ALA A 23 1.37 5.27 -0.47
C ALA A 23 2.69 5.21 0.30
N GLY A 24 2.94 4.11 1.02
CA GLY A 24 4.20 3.90 1.73
C GLY A 24 5.40 3.84 0.80
N LEU A 25 5.28 3.21 -0.37
CA LEU A 25 6.32 3.25 -1.40
C LEU A 25 6.54 4.67 -1.91
N PHE A 26 5.48 5.41 -2.27
CA PHE A 26 5.61 6.79 -2.73
C PHE A 26 6.37 7.66 -1.72
N LEU A 27 5.98 7.61 -0.43
CA LEU A 27 6.66 8.35 0.62
C LEU A 27 8.12 7.90 0.82
N ALA A 28 8.41 6.59 0.72
CA ALA A 28 9.77 6.09 0.83
C ALA A 28 10.68 6.56 -0.32
N PHE A 29 10.10 6.84 -1.49
CA PHE A 29 10.80 7.36 -2.67
C PHE A 29 10.75 8.90 -2.78
N GLU A 30 10.31 9.61 -1.73
CA GLU A 30 10.32 11.08 -1.68
C GLU A 30 11.66 11.70 -2.11
N PRO A 31 12.83 11.20 -1.66
CA PRO A 31 14.12 11.75 -2.08
C PRO A 31 14.45 11.58 -3.57
N VAL A 32 13.69 10.74 -4.29
CA VAL A 32 13.91 10.46 -5.73
C VAL A 32 13.07 11.38 -6.60
N HIS A 33 11.82 11.65 -6.22
CA HIS A 33 10.90 12.44 -7.04
C HIS A 33 10.74 13.90 -6.57
N HIS A 34 11.16 14.24 -5.34
CA HIS A 34 11.11 15.61 -4.79
C HIS A 34 9.73 16.28 -4.86
N LEU A 35 8.67 15.51 -4.58
CA LEU A 35 7.29 16.00 -4.60
C LEU A 35 6.80 16.19 -3.16
N ASP A 36 7.46 17.09 -2.43
CA ASP A 36 7.31 17.23 -0.98
C ASP A 36 5.87 17.59 -0.58
N ASP A 37 5.18 18.44 -1.35
CA ASP A 37 3.78 18.80 -1.09
C ASP A 37 2.84 17.60 -1.24
N TRP A 38 3.09 16.75 -2.24
CA TRP A 38 2.32 15.52 -2.44
C TRP A 38 2.62 14.49 -1.36
N ALA A 39 3.90 14.36 -0.97
CA ALA A 39 4.30 13.48 0.12
C ALA A 39 3.63 13.92 1.44
N ARG A 40 3.62 15.22 1.75
CA ARG A 40 2.89 15.75 2.92
C ARG A 40 1.39 15.50 2.85
N ALA A 41 0.76 15.71 1.69
CA ALA A 41 -0.68 15.46 1.54
C ALA A 41 -1.03 13.97 1.73
N ILE A 42 -0.22 13.06 1.17
CA ILE A 42 -0.40 11.62 1.33
C ILE A 42 -0.14 11.20 2.77
N SER A 43 0.94 11.69 3.40
CA SER A 43 1.23 11.43 4.82
C SER A 43 0.04 11.81 5.70
N ALA A 44 -0.50 13.03 5.51
CA ALA A 44 -1.66 13.50 6.26
C ALA A 44 -2.90 12.63 6.03
N ALA A 45 -3.15 12.18 4.79
CA ALA A 45 -4.27 11.29 4.46
C ALA A 45 -4.18 9.92 5.17
N PHE A 46 -2.97 9.47 5.47
CA PHE A 46 -2.70 8.24 6.21
C PHE A 46 -2.41 8.47 7.71
N GLY A 47 -2.72 9.66 8.23
CA GLY A 47 -2.58 9.99 9.65
C GLY A 47 -1.12 10.06 10.12
N ASP A 48 -0.22 10.50 9.24
CA ASP A 48 1.23 10.62 9.48
C ASP A 48 1.89 9.29 9.92
N ALA A 49 1.30 8.17 9.47
CA ALA A 49 1.90 6.87 9.61
C ALA A 49 3.23 6.81 8.85
N SER A 50 4.25 6.18 9.45
CA SER A 50 5.54 6.06 8.80
C SER A 50 5.45 5.19 7.53
N PRO A 51 6.29 5.46 6.50
CA PRO A 51 6.28 4.69 5.25
C PRO A 51 6.44 3.18 5.47
N TYR A 52 7.25 2.78 6.46
CA TYR A 52 7.45 1.38 6.86
C TYR A 52 6.16 0.71 7.33
N VAL A 53 5.36 1.41 8.15
CA VAL A 53 4.09 0.88 8.64
C VAL A 53 3.11 0.67 7.48
N LEU A 54 3.03 1.63 6.56
CA LEU A 54 2.14 1.56 5.39
C LEU A 54 2.50 0.41 4.44
N ILE A 55 3.79 0.23 4.16
CA ILE A 55 4.30 -0.89 3.34
C ILE A 55 3.92 -2.23 3.98
N ASN A 56 4.20 -2.39 5.27
CA ASN A 56 3.91 -3.65 5.96
C ASN A 56 2.42 -3.92 6.11
N ALA A 57 1.61 -2.89 6.37
CA ALA A 57 0.16 -3.01 6.45
C ALA A 57 -0.42 -3.50 5.12
N GLY A 58 0.04 -2.95 3.99
CA GLY A 58 -0.42 -3.38 2.68
C GLY A 58 0.03 -4.78 2.30
N LEU A 59 1.29 -5.15 2.58
CA LEU A 59 1.79 -6.51 2.37
C LEU A 59 1.04 -7.53 3.24
N ALA A 60 0.78 -7.19 4.51
CA ALA A 60 0.00 -8.02 5.42
C ALA A 60 -1.42 -8.22 4.89
N GLY A 61 -2.09 -7.17 4.42
CA GLY A 61 -3.42 -7.25 3.82
C GLY A 61 -3.48 -8.16 2.59
N ILE A 62 -2.54 -8.01 1.64
CA ILE A 62 -2.44 -8.87 0.46
C ILE A 62 -2.18 -10.34 0.86
N GLY A 63 -1.29 -10.56 1.82
CA GLY A 63 -0.93 -11.89 2.32
C GLY A 63 -2.08 -12.60 3.03
N LEU A 64 -2.72 -11.93 3.99
CA LEU A 64 -3.91 -12.42 4.70
C LEU A 64 -5.01 -12.77 3.70
N ARG A 65 -5.37 -11.84 2.83
CA ARG A 65 -6.40 -12.07 1.80
C ARG A 65 -6.11 -13.32 0.95
N GLY A 66 -4.87 -13.46 0.48
CA GLY A 66 -4.47 -14.63 -0.29
C GLY A 66 -4.50 -15.95 0.49
N ALA A 67 -4.31 -15.90 1.82
CA ALA A 67 -4.42 -17.06 2.71
C ALA A 67 -5.88 -17.47 2.99
N ILE A 68 -6.79 -16.50 3.09
CA ILE A 68 -8.23 -16.76 3.38
C ILE A 68 -8.99 -17.24 2.13
N GLY A 69 -8.41 -17.10 0.93
CA GLY A 69 -8.95 -17.67 -0.31
C GLY A 69 -9.86 -16.75 -1.12
N GLU A 70 -9.91 -15.46 -0.78
CA GLU A 70 -10.69 -14.44 -1.51
C GLU A 70 -10.00 -13.84 -2.73
#